data_AF-A0A661ILZ3-F1
#
_entry.id   AF-A0A661ILZ3-F1
#
_cell.length_a   1.000
_cell.length_b   1.000
_cell.length_c   1.000
_cell.angle_alpha   90.00
_cell.angle_beta   90.00
_cell.angle_gamma   90.00
#
_symmetry.space_group_name_H-M   'P 1'
#
loop_
_entity.id
_entity.type
_entity.pdbx_description
1 polymer ?
#
loop_
_entity_poly.entity_id
_entity_poly.type
_entity_poly.pdbx_seq_one_letter_code
_entity_poly.pdbx_strand_id
1 'polypeptide(L)' 'DSYDGSGPSDKVNLGTDQVQCLSCHRAHGSPYPDMLRWDYRNWPGGGMNGCAVCHTSKQ' A
#
# COMPACT_ATOMS: atom_id res chain seq x y z
N ASP A 1 -17.41 -11.42 12.64
CA ASP A 1 -16.35 -11.49 11.62
C ASP A 1 -15.11 -12.01 12.32
N SER A 2 -14.85 -13.32 12.24
CA SER A 2 -13.78 -13.99 12.99
C SER A 2 -12.43 -13.65 12.39
N TYR A 3 -11.61 -12.92 13.14
CA TYR A 3 -10.20 -12.71 12.84
C TYR A 3 -9.46 -14.01 13.24
N ASP A 4 -8.95 -14.77 12.28
CA ASP A 4 -8.33 -16.10 12.53
C ASP A 4 -6.91 -16.02 13.13
N GLY A 5 -6.40 -14.81 13.35
CA GLY A 5 -5.09 -14.59 13.95
C GLY A 5 -3.91 -14.97 13.06
N SER A 6 -4.13 -15.33 11.79
CA SER A 6 -3.07 -15.39 10.81
C SER A 6 -2.48 -13.98 10.63
N GLY A 7 -1.16 -13.88 10.72
CA GLY A 7 -0.46 -12.62 10.48
C GLY A 7 -0.67 -12.12 9.05
N PRO A 8 -0.24 -10.88 8.75
CA PRO A 8 -0.39 -10.33 7.40
C PRO A 8 0.31 -11.21 6.34
N SER A 9 -0.37 -11.43 5.20
CA SER A 9 0.14 -12.16 4.04
C SER A 9 1.25 -11.37 3.33
N ASP A 10 2.31 -12.06 2.89
CA ASP A 10 3.37 -11.47 2.04
C ASP A 10 2.96 -11.37 0.55
N LYS A 11 1.79 -11.88 0.18
CA LYS A 11 1.25 -11.84 -1.19
C LYS A 11 -0.05 -11.07 -1.25
N VAL A 12 -0.18 -10.24 -2.28
CA VAL A 12 -1.41 -9.52 -2.65
C VAL A 12 -2.15 -10.31 -3.72
N ASN A 13 -3.38 -10.73 -3.43
CA ASN A 13 -4.26 -11.48 -4.32
C ASN A 13 -5.34 -10.56 -4.92
N LEU A 14 -5.26 -10.33 -6.22
CA LEU A 14 -6.25 -9.52 -6.95
C LEU A 14 -7.65 -10.13 -6.87
N GLY A 15 -8.67 -9.29 -6.68
CA GLY A 15 -10.08 -9.71 -6.61
C GLY A 15 -10.52 -10.32 -5.27
N THR A 16 -9.61 -10.46 -4.30
CA THR A 16 -9.92 -10.97 -2.96
C THR A 16 -9.44 -10.01 -1.88
N ASP A 17 -8.21 -9.52 -1.99
CA ASP A 17 -7.67 -8.58 -1.03
C ASP A 17 -8.31 -7.19 -1.19
N GLN A 18 -8.68 -6.59 -0.06
CA GLN A 18 -9.24 -5.25 -0.02
C GLN A 18 -8.16 -4.21 0.26
N VAL A 19 -8.14 -3.15 -0.54
CA VAL A 19 -7.34 -1.96 -0.31
C VAL A 19 -8.23 -0.88 0.30
N GLN A 20 -7.78 -0.28 1.39
CA GLN A 20 -8.49 0.81 2.08
C GLN A 20 -7.59 2.05 2.16
N CYS A 21 -8.13 3.19 2.59
CA CYS A 21 -7.37 4.44 2.71
C CYS A 21 -6.09 4.24 3.54
N LEU A 22 -6.23 3.49 4.63
CA LEU A 22 -5.15 3.13 5.54
C LEU A 22 -4.27 2.00 5.02
N SER A 23 -4.37 1.54 3.78
CA SER A 23 -3.38 0.67 3.15
C SER A 23 -2.18 1.49 2.65
N CYS A 24 -2.41 2.74 2.21
CA CYS A 24 -1.37 3.62 1.70
C CYS A 24 -1.07 4.81 2.63
N HIS A 25 -2.10 5.35 3.30
CA HIS A 25 -1.97 6.53 4.16
C HIS A 25 -1.77 6.18 5.64
N ARG A 26 -1.04 7.06 6.34
CA ARG A 26 -0.96 7.10 7.80
C ARG A 26 -1.96 8.11 8.36
N ALA A 27 -2.62 7.75 9.45
CA ALA A 27 -3.65 8.57 10.08
C ALA A 27 -3.11 9.82 10.81
N HIS A 28 -1.93 9.73 11.44
CA HIS A 28 -1.46 10.75 12.41
C HIS A 28 -0.23 11.54 11.95
N GLY A 29 0.18 11.40 10.70
CA GLY A 29 1.36 12.08 10.18
C GLY A 29 2.19 11.15 9.32
N SER A 30 2.81 11.73 8.28
CA SER A 30 3.88 11.07 7.57
C SER A 30 4.97 12.08 7.22
N PRO A 31 6.25 11.68 7.26
CA PRO A 31 7.32 12.47 6.63
C PRO A 31 7.21 12.49 5.10
N TYR A 32 6.37 11.63 4.52
CA TYR A 32 6.15 11.56 3.08
C TYR A 32 4.94 12.39 2.68
N PRO A 33 4.99 13.03 1.50
CA PRO A 33 3.85 13.78 0.98
C PRO A 33 2.58 12.95 0.95
N ASP A 34 1.44 13.63 0.99
CA ASP A 34 0.12 13.01 0.91
C ASP A 34 -0.13 12.01 2.05
N MET A 35 0.59 12.13 3.17
CA MET A 35 0.46 11.25 4.34
C MET A 35 0.78 9.78 4.04
N LEU A 36 1.54 9.50 2.98
CA LEU A 36 1.81 8.13 2.53
C LEU A 36 2.73 7.37 3.47
N ARG A 37 2.75 6.04 3.41
CA ARG A 37 3.65 5.23 4.24
C ARG A 37 5.11 5.22 3.77
N TRP A 38 5.38 5.63 2.54
CA TRP A 38 6.69 5.61 1.89
C TRP A 38 6.87 6.82 0.98
N ASP A 39 8.12 7.15 0.65
CA ASP A 39 8.45 8.21 -0.29
C ASP A 39 8.19 7.75 -1.73
N TYR A 40 6.94 7.81 -2.17
CA TYR A 40 6.60 7.47 -3.55
C TYR A 40 7.33 8.33 -4.59
N ARG A 41 7.70 9.58 -4.25
CA ARG A 41 8.34 10.50 -5.21
C ARG A 41 9.80 10.13 -5.49
N ASN A 42 10.49 9.48 -4.54
CA ASN A 42 11.92 9.14 -4.67
C ASN A 42 12.23 7.63 -4.64
N TRP A 43 11.24 6.73 -4.63
CA TRP A 43 11.46 5.27 -4.49
C TRP A 43 11.71 4.55 -5.83
N PRO A 44 12.61 3.56 -5.85
CA PRO A 44 13.91 3.72 -6.48
C PRO A 44 13.82 3.84 -8.02
N GLY A 45 14.55 4.80 -8.60
CA GLY A 45 14.75 4.88 -10.05
C GLY A 45 13.66 5.59 -10.87
N GLY A 46 12.78 6.36 -10.23
CA GLY A 46 11.75 7.15 -10.93
C GLY A 46 10.54 6.31 -11.40
N GLY A 47 10.34 5.13 -10.83
CA GLY A 47 9.25 4.22 -11.14
C GLY A 47 8.21 4.11 -10.02
N MET A 48 6.95 3.82 -10.41
CA MET A 48 5.74 3.72 -9.59
C MET A 48 5.74 2.63 -8.49
N ASN A 49 6.88 2.22 -7.93
CA ASN A 49 6.97 0.95 -7.18
C ASN A 49 6.16 0.89 -5.87
N GLY A 50 5.95 2.01 -5.18
CA GLY A 50 5.10 2.04 -3.98
C GLY A 50 3.60 1.88 -4.28
N CYS A 51 3.12 2.38 -5.42
CA CYS A 51 1.74 2.18 -5.86
C CYS A 51 1.57 0.82 -6.55
N ALA A 52 2.59 0.39 -7.32
CA ALA A 52 2.59 -0.84 -8.10
C ALA A 52 2.62 -2.12 -7.26
N VAL A 53 2.88 -2.01 -5.94
CA VAL A 53 2.71 -3.13 -5.01
C VAL A 53 1.27 -3.67 -5.01
N CYS A 54 0.29 -2.80 -5.28
CA CYS A 54 -1.13 -3.17 -5.43
C CYS A 54 -1.71 -2.79 -6.80
N HIS A 55 -1.24 -1.70 -7.43
CA HIS A 55 -1.67 -1.26 -8.76
C HIS A 55 -0.78 -1.87 -9.86
N THR A 56 -1.01 -3.15 -10.17
CA THR A 56 -0.24 -3.88 -11.20
C THR A 56 -0.60 -3.48 -12.65
N SER A 57 -1.58 -2.59 -12.84
CA SER A 57 -2.00 -2.01 -14.13
C SER A 57 -2.38 -0.53 -13.97
N LYS A 58 -2.38 0.22 -15.08
CA LYS A 58 -2.76 1.64 -15.11
C LYS A 58 -4.26 1.78 -14.82
N GLN A 59 -4.59 2.62 -13.83
CA GLN A 59 -5.94 3.05 -13.48
C GLN A 59 -6.20 4.46 -14.00
#